data_AF-A0A2D5QDK0-F1
#
_entry.id   AF-A0A2D5QDK0-F1
#
_cell.length_a   1.000
_cell.length_b   1.000
_cell.length_c   1.000
_cell.angle_alpha   90.00
_cell.angle_beta   90.00
_cell.angle_gamma   90.00
#
_symmetry.space_group_name_H-M   'P 1'
#
loop_
_entity.id
_entity.type
_entity.pdbx_description
1 polymer ?
#
loop_
_entity_poly.entity_id
_entity_poly.type
_entity_poly.pdbx_seq_one_letter_code
_entity_poly.pdbx_strand_id
1 'polypeptide(L)'
;MDKIINRKYQICTKLVLDTTYPGVKFDDNGISHQYWDYQNNIKQKWKIDKSGLQELNTIVQKIKKNQSGQDFDCILGLSGGADSSYMLHMVVKEFNLKPLVFHVDGGWNSEIAVSNIKNLVDKLELDLFTEVINWEEMKDFQLAMLKSGVPHIDIPQDMAFIGVLYKFAKKYNIPYILNGGNISTECVQRPLDIIYWGSDMRHIKDILKKHGTLNMKTFPFSSAFYHKLYLRYVRGIKVIKPLNYINYIKKDAMSLMSQLYDWKPYPQKHFESRFTRFFEGYWLPTRFNFDMRTVDLSSLILTGQITRDEALEELSKSPYDKDLIHQDFHYIAKKLNIDSAELKKFHQMPLKYWMDYKNLNNIFKISEKILQLISGTRRGGSF
;
A
#
# COMPACT_ATOMS: atom_id res chain seq x y z
N MET A 1 5.06 16.64 23.12
CA MET A 1 4.30 15.67 23.95
C MET A 1 5.12 14.40 24.03
N ASP A 2 5.75 14.17 25.16
CA ASP A 2 6.40 12.92 25.53
C ASP A 2 5.36 11.78 25.58
N LYS A 3 5.24 11.00 24.50
CA LYS A 3 4.34 9.85 24.47
C LYS A 3 5.00 8.60 23.90
N ILE A 4 6.20 8.29 24.37
CA ILE A 4 6.45 6.89 24.73
C ILE A 4 5.87 6.75 26.12
N ILE A 5 4.56 6.48 26.18
CA ILE A 5 3.92 6.08 27.44
C ILE A 5 4.71 4.86 27.88
N ASN A 6 5.33 4.93 29.05
CA ASN A 6 5.98 3.82 29.73
C ASN A 6 4.91 2.80 30.14
N ARG A 7 4.27 2.18 29.14
CA ARG A 7 3.26 1.15 29.30
C ARG A 7 3.97 -0.18 29.38
N LYS A 8 3.60 -1.00 30.36
CA LYS A 8 4.08 -2.38 30.47
C LYS A 8 3.87 -3.09 29.13
N TYR A 9 4.91 -3.76 28.63
CA TYR A 9 4.83 -4.51 27.40
C TYR A 9 3.69 -5.53 27.46
N GLN A 10 2.88 -5.57 26.41
CA GLN A 10 1.77 -6.50 26.25
C GLN A 10 1.59 -6.81 24.77
N ILE A 11 1.36 -8.09 24.47
CA ILE A 11 1.02 -8.58 23.13
C ILE A 11 -0.40 -9.15 23.14
N CYS A 12 -1.12 -8.96 22.05
CA CYS A 12 -2.46 -9.50 21.87
C CYS A 12 -2.46 -11.02 22.04
N THR A 13 -3.46 -11.57 22.72
CA THR A 13 -3.62 -13.01 22.90
C THR A 13 -4.14 -13.72 21.64
N LYS A 14 -4.77 -12.99 20.71
CA LYS A 14 -5.29 -13.53 19.44
C LYS A 14 -4.49 -13.15 18.21
N LEU A 15 -3.70 -12.08 18.27
CA LEU A 15 -2.88 -11.55 17.17
C LEU A 15 -1.43 -11.42 17.62
N VAL A 16 -0.60 -10.83 16.77
CA VAL A 16 0.80 -10.48 17.09
C VAL A 16 1.02 -8.97 17.21
N LEU A 17 -0.06 -8.19 17.33
CA LEU A 17 0.00 -6.77 17.67
C LEU A 17 0.35 -6.59 19.14
N ASP A 18 1.29 -5.70 19.43
CA ASP A 18 1.78 -5.43 20.76
C ASP A 18 1.75 -3.92 21.10
N THR A 19 2.33 -3.58 22.24
CA THR A 19 2.48 -2.21 22.73
C THR A 19 3.39 -1.30 21.87
N THR A 20 3.91 -1.76 20.74
CA THR A 20 4.54 -0.89 19.74
C THR A 20 3.52 -0.25 18.79
N TYR A 21 2.35 -0.87 18.59
CA TYR A 21 1.28 -0.31 17.77
C TYR A 21 0.71 0.96 18.43
N PRO A 22 0.83 2.16 17.81
CA PRO A 22 0.34 3.40 18.40
C PRO A 22 -1.16 3.36 18.68
N GLY A 23 -1.54 3.65 19.92
CA GLY A 23 -2.94 3.66 20.34
C GLY A 23 -3.59 2.29 20.50
N VAL A 24 -2.85 1.17 20.47
CA VAL A 24 -3.43 -0.14 20.77
C VAL A 24 -4.04 -0.17 22.18
N LYS A 25 -5.28 -0.67 22.25
CA LYS A 25 -6.01 -0.98 23.47
C LYS A 25 -6.28 -2.49 23.50
N PHE A 26 -6.19 -3.05 24.70
CA PHE A 26 -6.51 -4.45 24.99
C PHE A 26 -7.74 -4.48 25.91
N ASP A 27 -8.59 -5.49 25.74
CA ASP A 27 -9.64 -5.80 26.72
C ASP A 27 -9.06 -6.62 27.90
N ASP A 28 -9.94 -6.99 28.83
CA ASP A 28 -9.57 -7.75 30.04
C ASP A 28 -8.99 -9.14 29.73
N ASN A 29 -9.27 -9.69 28.53
CA ASN A 29 -8.71 -10.96 28.04
C ASN A 29 -7.40 -10.77 27.26
N GLY A 30 -6.87 -9.54 27.22
CA GLY A 30 -5.67 -9.21 26.45
C GLY A 30 -5.88 -9.20 24.94
N ILE A 31 -7.11 -9.06 24.45
CA ILE A 31 -7.42 -9.04 23.01
C ILE A 31 -7.40 -7.59 22.52
N SER A 32 -6.63 -7.33 21.47
CA SER A 32 -6.49 -6.00 20.87
C SER A 32 -7.77 -5.53 20.18
N HIS A 33 -8.07 -4.23 20.24
CA HIS A 33 -9.23 -3.66 19.55
C HIS A 33 -9.26 -3.87 18.02
N GLN A 34 -8.11 -4.15 17.38
CA GLN A 34 -8.05 -4.49 15.95
C GLN A 34 -8.67 -5.86 15.64
N TYR A 35 -8.53 -6.82 16.55
CA TYR A 35 -9.22 -8.11 16.43
C TYR A 35 -10.74 -7.88 16.41
N TRP A 36 -11.23 -7.09 17.37
CA TRP A 36 -12.66 -6.78 17.47
C TRP A 36 -13.17 -5.94 16.30
N ASP A 37 -12.38 -4.98 15.81
CA ASP A 37 -12.71 -4.24 14.60
C ASP A 37 -12.86 -5.17 13.38
N TYR A 38 -12.00 -6.20 13.26
CA TYR A 38 -12.17 -7.19 12.21
C TYR A 38 -13.48 -7.96 12.35
N GLN A 39 -13.74 -8.54 13.53
CA GLN A 39 -14.95 -9.33 13.75
C GLN A 39 -16.23 -8.51 13.52
N ASN A 40 -16.26 -7.28 14.01
CA ASN A 40 -17.46 -6.46 14.04
C ASN A 40 -17.69 -5.66 12.75
N ASN A 41 -16.62 -5.23 12.07
CA ASN A 41 -16.74 -4.23 10.99
C ASN A 41 -16.17 -4.67 9.63
N ILE A 42 -15.35 -5.73 9.59
CA ILE A 42 -14.63 -6.14 8.36
C ILE A 42 -15.06 -7.51 7.87
N LYS A 43 -15.17 -8.51 8.75
CA LYS A 43 -15.37 -9.92 8.38
C LYS A 43 -16.57 -10.12 7.45
N GLN A 44 -17.68 -9.43 7.70
CA GLN A 44 -18.89 -9.51 6.86
C GLN A 44 -18.73 -8.90 5.46
N LYS A 45 -17.74 -8.02 5.25
CA LYS A 45 -17.43 -7.41 3.95
C LYS A 45 -16.55 -8.31 3.08
N TRP A 46 -15.93 -9.33 3.67
CA TRP A 46 -15.11 -10.31 2.96
C TRP A 46 -16.00 -11.43 2.43
N LYS A 47 -16.61 -11.17 1.27
CA LYS A 47 -17.63 -12.02 0.65
C LYS A 47 -16.97 -13.10 -0.21
N ILE A 48 -16.32 -14.07 0.40
CA ILE A 48 -15.61 -15.16 -0.32
C ILE A 48 -16.48 -16.38 -0.63
N ASP A 49 -17.77 -16.32 -0.27
CA ASP A 49 -18.73 -17.38 -0.53
C ASP A 49 -19.33 -17.32 -1.95
N LYS A 50 -20.26 -18.24 -2.24
CA LYS A 50 -20.95 -18.29 -3.53
C LYS A 50 -21.67 -16.98 -3.87
N SER A 51 -22.19 -16.26 -2.87
CA SER A 51 -22.91 -15.00 -3.09
C SER A 51 -21.96 -13.89 -3.54
N GLY A 52 -20.77 -13.82 -2.94
CA GLY A 52 -19.75 -12.85 -3.34
C GLY A 52 -19.21 -13.12 -4.75
N LEU A 53 -19.01 -14.39 -5.12
CA LEU A 53 -18.65 -14.76 -6.49
C LEU A 53 -19.72 -14.35 -7.51
N GLN A 54 -21.01 -14.50 -7.18
CA GLN A 54 -22.11 -14.05 -8.04
C GLN A 54 -22.14 -12.52 -8.18
N GLU A 55 -21.88 -11.79 -7.09
CA GLU A 55 -21.76 -10.33 -7.11
C GLU A 55 -20.59 -9.89 -8.01
N LEU A 56 -19.43 -10.53 -7.86
CA LEU A 56 -18.25 -10.27 -8.69
C LEU A 56 -18.53 -10.55 -10.17
N ASN A 57 -19.16 -11.68 -10.48
CA ASN A 57 -19.54 -12.01 -11.86
C ASN A 57 -20.47 -10.94 -12.44
N THR A 58 -21.44 -10.46 -11.66
CA THR A 58 -22.32 -9.36 -12.09
C THR A 58 -21.54 -8.07 -12.38
N ILE A 59 -20.55 -7.76 -11.55
CA ILE A 59 -19.66 -6.61 -11.75
C ILE A 59 -18.85 -6.78 -13.04
N VAL A 60 -18.23 -7.94 -13.26
CA VAL A 60 -17.43 -8.25 -14.46
C VAL A 60 -18.28 -8.15 -15.73
N GLN A 61 -19.49 -8.73 -15.74
CA GLN A 61 -20.39 -8.64 -16.89
C GLN A 61 -20.82 -7.20 -17.17
N LYS A 62 -21.02 -6.39 -16.12
CA LYS A 62 -21.32 -4.97 -16.27
C LYS A 62 -20.15 -4.19 -16.87
N ILE A 63 -18.91 -4.52 -16.50
CA ILE A 63 -17.71 -3.91 -17.11
C ILE A 63 -17.69 -4.22 -18.61
N LYS A 64 -17.76 -5.51 -18.98
CA LYS A 64 -17.75 -5.98 -20.38
C LYS A 64 -18.83 -5.30 -21.23
N LYS A 65 -20.05 -5.24 -20.71
CA LYS A 65 -21.17 -4.59 -21.40
C LYS A 65 -20.90 -3.10 -21.62
N ASN A 66 -20.39 -2.40 -20.60
CA ASN A 66 -20.19 -0.96 -20.66
C ASN A 66 -18.96 -0.55 -21.47
N GLN A 67 -18.02 -1.45 -21.72
CA GLN A 67 -16.80 -1.20 -22.48
C GLN A 67 -16.73 -2.01 -23.78
N SER A 68 -17.88 -2.54 -24.22
CA SER A 68 -17.97 -3.23 -25.50
C SER A 68 -17.52 -2.32 -26.65
N GLY A 69 -16.60 -2.81 -27.47
CA GLY A 69 -16.01 -2.08 -28.59
C GLY A 69 -14.89 -1.10 -28.22
N GLN A 70 -14.51 -1.00 -26.94
CA GLN A 70 -13.32 -0.24 -26.53
C GLN A 70 -12.06 -1.11 -26.59
N ASP A 71 -10.90 -0.47 -26.69
CA ASP A 71 -9.61 -1.16 -26.65
C ASP A 71 -9.35 -1.81 -25.27
N PHE A 72 -9.83 -1.17 -24.21
CA PHE A 72 -9.64 -1.60 -22.83
C PHE A 72 -10.94 -1.58 -22.02
N ASP A 73 -11.17 -2.64 -21.25
CA ASP A 73 -12.31 -2.77 -20.33
C ASP A 73 -12.06 -2.08 -18.99
N CYS A 74 -10.79 -2.03 -18.58
CA CYS A 74 -10.39 -1.53 -17.28
C CYS A 74 -8.92 -1.12 -17.26
N ILE A 75 -8.50 -0.50 -16.16
CA ILE A 75 -7.11 -0.15 -15.91
C ILE A 75 -6.59 -0.86 -14.65
N LEU A 76 -5.36 -1.35 -14.72
CA LEU A 76 -4.69 -2.05 -13.62
C LEU A 76 -3.23 -1.58 -13.54
N GLY A 77 -2.83 -1.14 -12.34
CA GLY A 77 -1.43 -0.83 -12.03
C GLY A 77 -0.68 -2.09 -11.58
N LEU A 78 0.48 -2.35 -12.17
CA LEU A 78 1.29 -3.54 -11.92
C LEU A 78 2.61 -3.15 -11.21
N SER A 79 2.79 -3.60 -9.95
CA SER A 79 4.03 -3.36 -9.19
C SER A 79 5.04 -4.52 -9.31
N GLY A 80 4.61 -5.67 -9.81
CA GLY A 80 5.35 -6.93 -9.72
C GLY A 80 5.22 -7.63 -8.37
N GLY A 81 4.53 -7.03 -7.39
CA GLY A 81 4.18 -7.64 -6.11
C GLY A 81 3.08 -8.71 -6.24
N ALA A 82 2.92 -9.54 -5.22
CA ALA A 82 2.03 -10.70 -5.28
C ALA A 82 0.56 -10.33 -5.51
N ASP A 83 0.06 -9.31 -4.82
CA ASP A 83 -1.34 -8.87 -4.89
C ASP A 83 -1.70 -8.36 -6.31
N SER A 84 -0.90 -7.45 -6.89
CA SER A 84 -1.15 -6.91 -8.23
C SER A 84 -0.96 -7.95 -9.34
N SER A 85 0.01 -8.84 -9.17
CA SER A 85 0.33 -9.88 -10.15
C SER A 85 -0.78 -10.92 -10.23
N TYR A 86 -1.28 -11.37 -9.08
CA TYR A 86 -2.41 -12.30 -9.04
C TYR A 86 -3.69 -11.62 -9.52
N MET A 87 -3.89 -10.35 -9.18
CA MET A 87 -5.01 -9.56 -9.69
C MET A 87 -4.98 -9.48 -11.23
N LEU A 88 -3.81 -9.29 -11.85
CA LEU A 88 -3.68 -9.30 -13.31
C LEU A 88 -4.02 -10.67 -13.91
N HIS A 89 -3.54 -11.76 -13.31
CA HIS A 89 -3.92 -13.12 -13.70
C HIS A 89 -5.44 -13.30 -13.69
N MET A 90 -6.11 -12.93 -12.58
CA MET A 90 -7.57 -13.03 -12.46
C MET A 90 -8.30 -12.22 -13.52
N VAL A 91 -7.84 -10.99 -13.81
CA VAL A 91 -8.47 -10.12 -14.82
C VAL A 91 -8.43 -10.73 -16.21
N VAL A 92 -7.28 -11.29 -16.59
CA VAL A 92 -7.06 -11.78 -17.95
C VAL A 92 -7.58 -13.21 -18.12
N LYS A 93 -7.23 -14.13 -17.22
CA LYS A 93 -7.53 -15.56 -17.40
C LYS A 93 -8.92 -15.94 -16.89
N GLU A 94 -9.33 -15.41 -15.74
CA GLU A 94 -10.59 -15.82 -15.09
C GLU A 94 -11.76 -14.92 -15.50
N PHE A 95 -11.54 -13.60 -15.52
CA PHE A 95 -12.60 -12.64 -15.87
C PHE A 95 -12.68 -12.39 -17.37
N ASN A 96 -11.64 -12.74 -18.13
CA ASN A 96 -11.52 -12.51 -19.57
C ASN A 96 -11.86 -11.04 -19.93
N LEU A 97 -11.23 -10.11 -19.22
CA LEU A 97 -11.25 -8.66 -19.47
C LEU A 97 -9.95 -8.25 -20.14
N LYS A 98 -9.98 -7.14 -20.88
CA LYS A 98 -8.81 -6.52 -21.52
C LYS A 98 -8.32 -5.32 -20.70
N PRO A 99 -7.33 -5.46 -19.81
CA PRO A 99 -6.83 -4.35 -19.02
C PRO A 99 -5.85 -3.49 -19.81
N LEU A 100 -5.92 -2.17 -19.63
CA LEU A 100 -4.76 -1.31 -19.80
C LEU A 100 -3.84 -1.55 -18.59
N VAL A 101 -2.72 -2.22 -18.82
CA VAL A 101 -1.72 -2.48 -17.79
C VAL A 101 -0.68 -1.37 -17.79
N PHE A 102 -0.43 -0.78 -16.64
CA PHE A 102 0.62 0.21 -16.51
C PHE A 102 1.51 -0.03 -15.29
N HIS A 103 2.76 0.41 -15.40
CA HIS A 103 3.73 0.44 -14.32
C HIS A 103 4.20 1.88 -14.11
N VAL A 104 4.48 2.24 -12.86
CA VAL A 104 5.04 3.55 -12.51
C VAL A 104 6.47 3.34 -12.04
N ASP A 105 7.42 3.84 -12.80
CA ASP A 105 8.82 3.83 -12.40
C ASP A 105 9.12 5.10 -11.57
N GLY A 106 9.10 4.93 -10.25
CA GLY A 106 9.52 5.94 -9.28
C GLY A 106 11.04 5.99 -9.07
N GLY A 107 11.81 5.17 -9.78
CA GLY A 107 13.27 5.06 -9.66
C GLY A 107 13.76 4.05 -8.62
N TRP A 108 12.88 3.33 -7.94
CA TRP A 108 13.24 2.43 -6.82
C TRP A 108 12.98 0.94 -7.08
N ASN A 109 12.62 0.57 -8.30
CA ASN A 109 12.34 -0.83 -8.67
C ASN A 109 13.53 -1.76 -8.36
N SER A 110 13.23 -2.93 -7.80
CA SER A 110 14.17 -4.05 -7.69
C SER A 110 14.24 -4.85 -8.99
N GLU A 111 15.33 -5.58 -9.19
CA GLU A 111 15.48 -6.48 -10.35
C GLU A 111 14.40 -7.58 -10.37
N ILE A 112 14.02 -8.08 -9.19
CA ILE A 112 12.93 -9.05 -9.04
C ILE A 112 11.61 -8.45 -9.53
N ALA A 113 11.31 -7.20 -9.19
CA ALA A 113 10.11 -6.51 -9.65
C ALA A 113 10.07 -6.36 -11.16
N VAL A 114 11.16 -5.88 -11.76
CA VAL A 114 11.27 -5.74 -13.23
C VAL A 114 11.10 -7.10 -13.92
N SER A 115 11.75 -8.14 -13.41
CA SER A 115 11.61 -9.51 -13.94
C SER A 115 10.18 -10.03 -13.83
N ASN A 116 9.54 -9.86 -12.67
CA ASN A 116 8.18 -10.34 -12.43
C ASN A 116 7.16 -9.63 -13.32
N ILE A 117 7.29 -8.31 -13.49
CA ILE A 117 6.48 -7.51 -14.40
C ILE A 117 6.65 -8.02 -15.83
N LYS A 118 7.89 -8.12 -16.30
CA LYS A 118 8.21 -8.59 -17.65
C LYS A 118 7.61 -9.97 -17.92
N ASN A 119 7.85 -10.94 -17.03
CA ASN A 119 7.38 -12.31 -17.26
C ASN A 119 5.85 -12.41 -17.31
N LEU A 120 5.13 -11.65 -16.47
CA LEU A 120 3.67 -11.60 -16.49
C LEU A 120 3.14 -11.00 -17.78
N VAL A 121 3.68 -9.85 -18.19
CA VAL A 121 3.25 -9.14 -19.40
C VAL A 121 3.51 -9.98 -20.64
N ASP A 122 4.71 -10.57 -20.77
CA ASP A 122 5.10 -11.40 -21.91
C ASP A 122 4.21 -12.65 -22.02
N LYS A 123 4.02 -13.39 -20.91
CA LYS A 123 3.25 -14.65 -20.92
C LYS A 123 1.73 -14.45 -20.99
N LEU A 124 1.25 -13.26 -20.65
CA LEU A 124 -0.16 -12.89 -20.83
C LEU A 124 -0.41 -12.17 -22.17
N GLU A 125 0.65 -11.93 -22.96
CA GLU A 125 0.60 -11.25 -24.26
C GLU A 125 -0.06 -9.87 -24.16
N LEU A 126 0.38 -9.08 -23.17
CA LEU A 126 -0.15 -7.75 -22.90
C LEU A 126 0.86 -6.67 -23.29
N ASP A 127 0.35 -5.47 -23.55
CA ASP A 127 1.17 -4.26 -23.60
C ASP A 127 1.35 -3.67 -22.21
N LEU A 128 2.57 -3.20 -21.90
CA LEU A 128 2.87 -2.48 -20.67
C LEU A 128 3.13 -1.00 -20.94
N PHE A 129 2.33 -0.14 -20.33
CA PHE A 129 2.58 1.30 -20.33
C PHE A 129 3.44 1.67 -19.11
N THR A 130 4.64 2.20 -19.32
CA THR A 130 5.49 2.67 -18.21
C THR A 130 5.46 4.20 -18.12
N GLU A 131 5.00 4.72 -16.98
CA GLU A 131 5.18 6.13 -16.65
C GLU A 131 6.43 6.29 -15.78
N VAL A 132 7.46 6.95 -16.33
CA VAL A 132 8.68 7.28 -15.60
C VAL A 132 8.48 8.62 -14.90
N ILE A 133 8.57 8.64 -13.57
CA ILE A 133 8.46 9.86 -12.80
C ILE A 133 9.75 10.68 -12.95
N ASN A 134 9.61 12.01 -13.01
CA ASN A 134 10.76 12.91 -12.98
C ASN A 134 11.61 12.63 -11.73
N TRP A 135 12.79 12.08 -11.94
CA TRP A 135 13.68 11.62 -10.87
C TRP A 135 14.09 12.75 -9.93
N GLU A 136 14.36 13.96 -10.45
CA GLU A 136 14.79 15.08 -9.63
C GLU A 136 13.68 15.53 -8.66
N GLU A 137 12.41 15.53 -9.13
CA GLU A 137 11.25 15.84 -8.29
C GLU A 137 10.98 14.73 -7.26
N MET A 138 11.06 13.45 -7.68
CA MET A 138 10.92 12.31 -6.75
C MET A 138 11.98 12.36 -5.65
N LYS A 139 13.24 12.57 -6.03
CA LYS A 139 14.38 12.68 -5.12
C LYS A 139 14.22 13.82 -4.13
N ASP A 140 13.87 15.03 -4.59
CA ASP A 140 13.68 16.19 -3.71
C ASP A 140 12.51 15.97 -2.75
N PHE A 141 11.41 15.37 -3.23
CA PHE A 141 10.28 15.05 -2.36
C PHE A 141 10.65 13.99 -1.31
N GLN A 142 11.37 12.94 -1.69
CA GLN A 142 11.84 11.91 -0.75
C GLN A 142 12.79 12.48 0.31
N LEU A 143 13.73 13.33 -0.10
CA LEU A 143 14.61 14.05 0.82
C LEU A 143 13.84 14.98 1.76
N ALA A 144 12.84 15.71 1.26
CA ALA A 144 11.98 16.55 2.08
C ALA A 144 11.25 15.72 3.15
N MET A 145 10.78 14.52 2.80
CA MET A 145 10.15 13.60 3.75
C MET A 145 11.15 13.07 4.80
N LEU A 146 12.37 12.70 4.41
CA LEU A 146 13.43 12.30 5.35
C LEU A 146 13.79 13.44 6.32
N LYS A 147 14.03 14.65 5.81
CA LYS A 147 14.31 15.88 6.58
C LYS A 147 13.16 16.28 7.51
N SER A 148 11.93 15.86 7.18
CA SER A 148 10.76 16.19 7.98
C SER A 148 10.70 15.45 9.31
N GLY A 149 11.40 14.31 9.43
CA GLY A 149 11.45 13.49 10.64
C GLY A 149 10.22 12.62 10.91
N VAL A 150 9.22 12.64 10.02
CA VAL A 150 7.98 11.86 10.11
C VAL A 150 8.21 10.39 9.73
N PRO A 151 7.34 9.45 10.17
CA PRO A 151 7.50 8.03 9.85
C PRO A 151 7.14 7.69 8.41
N HIS A 152 6.10 8.27 7.84
CA HIS A 152 5.57 7.93 6.51
C HIS A 152 6.41 8.49 5.35
N ILE A 153 7.70 8.14 5.30
CA ILE A 153 8.66 8.69 4.33
C ILE A 153 8.44 8.21 2.89
N ASP A 154 7.60 7.21 2.67
CA ASP A 154 7.33 6.61 1.36
C ASP A 154 6.16 7.26 0.60
N ILE A 155 5.54 8.30 1.17
CA ILE A 155 4.49 9.10 0.50
C ILE A 155 4.82 9.50 -0.95
N PRO A 156 6.06 9.88 -1.31
CA PRO A 156 6.38 10.24 -2.69
C PRO A 156 6.02 9.12 -3.68
N GLN A 157 6.34 7.87 -3.38
CA GLN A 157 6.01 6.73 -4.24
C GLN A 157 4.49 6.48 -4.29
N ASP A 158 3.83 6.39 -3.13
CA ASP A 158 2.38 6.20 -3.04
C ASP A 158 1.60 7.27 -3.79
N MET A 159 2.01 8.53 -3.65
CA MET A 159 1.42 9.67 -4.35
C MET A 159 1.60 9.53 -5.86
N ALA A 160 2.79 9.14 -6.32
CA ALA A 160 3.05 8.92 -7.74
C ALA A 160 2.14 7.81 -8.31
N PHE A 161 2.04 6.68 -7.61
CA PHE A 161 1.22 5.54 -8.03
C PHE A 161 -0.26 5.92 -8.15
N ILE A 162 -0.82 6.57 -7.12
CA ILE A 162 -2.21 7.04 -7.14
C ILE A 162 -2.41 8.11 -8.21
N GLY A 163 -1.48 9.04 -8.34
CA GLY A 163 -1.51 10.13 -9.32
C GLY A 163 -1.60 9.62 -10.75
N VAL A 164 -0.68 8.72 -11.12
CA VAL A 164 -0.61 8.14 -12.47
C VAL A 164 -1.82 7.26 -12.76
N LEU A 165 -2.26 6.45 -11.78
CA LEU A 165 -3.46 5.63 -11.91
C LEU A 165 -4.67 6.45 -12.38
N TYR A 166 -4.93 7.56 -11.71
CA TYR A 166 -6.04 8.45 -12.08
C TYR A 166 -5.77 9.29 -13.33
N LYS A 167 -4.51 9.66 -13.59
CA LYS A 167 -4.08 10.31 -14.84
C LYS A 167 -4.42 9.42 -16.04
N PHE A 168 -4.09 8.13 -15.96
CA PHE A 168 -4.32 7.17 -17.06
C PHE A 168 -5.81 6.85 -17.20
N ALA A 169 -6.53 6.59 -16.11
CA ALA A 169 -7.97 6.38 -16.15
C ALA A 169 -8.69 7.55 -16.87
N LYS A 170 -8.27 8.79 -16.60
CA LYS A 170 -8.79 9.98 -17.30
C LYS A 170 -8.33 10.07 -18.75
N LYS A 171 -7.03 9.88 -19.02
CA LYS A 171 -6.43 10.01 -20.36
C LYS A 171 -7.06 9.05 -21.37
N TYR A 172 -7.30 7.81 -20.97
CA TYR A 172 -7.88 6.76 -21.81
C TYR A 172 -9.39 6.62 -21.65
N ASN A 173 -10.03 7.50 -20.87
CA ASN A 173 -11.47 7.49 -20.59
C ASN A 173 -12.01 6.13 -20.08
N ILE A 174 -11.23 5.46 -19.23
CA ILE A 174 -11.55 4.14 -18.67
C ILE A 174 -12.18 4.33 -17.29
N PRO A 175 -13.47 4.00 -17.08
CA PRO A 175 -14.17 4.25 -15.82
C PRO A 175 -13.93 3.18 -14.76
N TYR A 176 -13.25 2.06 -15.08
CA TYR A 176 -13.04 0.95 -14.15
C TYR A 176 -11.57 0.77 -13.81
N ILE A 177 -11.22 0.98 -12.54
CA ILE A 177 -9.92 0.65 -11.97
C ILE A 177 -10.06 -0.66 -11.20
N LEU A 178 -9.24 -1.66 -11.54
CA LEU A 178 -9.16 -2.92 -10.81
C LEU A 178 -7.88 -2.93 -9.97
N ASN A 179 -8.04 -3.03 -8.65
CA ASN A 179 -6.97 -2.87 -7.68
C ASN A 179 -6.78 -4.14 -6.84
N GLY A 180 -5.53 -4.49 -6.56
CA GLY A 180 -5.16 -5.68 -5.79
C GLY A 180 -5.28 -5.56 -4.27
N GLY A 181 -5.62 -4.39 -3.74
CA GLY A 181 -5.86 -4.20 -2.31
C GLY A 181 -6.99 -5.09 -1.81
N ASN A 182 -6.78 -5.80 -0.71
CA ASN A 182 -7.64 -6.92 -0.31
C ASN A 182 -7.72 -7.11 1.20
N ILE A 183 -8.83 -7.65 1.68
CA ILE A 183 -9.06 -7.93 3.10
C ILE A 183 -8.19 -9.12 3.55
N SER A 184 -7.96 -10.08 2.66
CA SER A 184 -7.23 -11.32 2.96
C SER A 184 -5.84 -11.08 3.57
N THR A 185 -5.10 -10.08 3.08
CA THR A 185 -3.75 -9.79 3.55
C THR A 185 -3.60 -8.43 4.24
N GLU A 186 -4.67 -7.60 4.28
CA GLU A 186 -4.59 -6.21 4.75
C GLU A 186 -5.81 -5.76 5.59
N CYS A 187 -6.48 -6.70 6.27
CA CYS A 187 -7.64 -6.36 7.10
C CYS A 187 -7.27 -5.57 8.37
N VAL A 188 -6.06 -5.72 8.90
CA VAL A 188 -5.58 -4.91 10.02
C VAL A 188 -5.08 -3.57 9.50
N GLN A 189 -5.65 -2.49 10.01
CA GLN A 189 -5.28 -1.16 9.54
C GLN A 189 -3.92 -0.73 10.10
N ARG A 190 -3.08 -0.15 9.24
CA ARG A 190 -1.82 0.51 9.67
C ARG A 190 -2.13 1.74 10.52
N PRO A 191 -1.44 1.96 11.66
CA PRO A 191 -1.73 3.08 12.56
C PRO A 191 -1.46 4.42 11.88
N LEU A 192 -2.36 5.39 12.07
CA LEU A 192 -2.28 6.70 11.41
C LEU A 192 -0.99 7.47 11.78
N ASP A 193 -0.50 7.27 13.00
CA ASP A 193 0.73 7.92 13.48
C ASP A 193 1.98 7.38 12.80
N ILE A 194 1.94 6.18 12.20
CA ILE A 194 3.05 5.62 11.41
C ILE A 194 2.83 5.87 9.92
N ILE A 195 1.65 5.54 9.41
CA ILE A 195 1.27 5.70 8.00
C ILE A 195 0.14 6.74 7.90
N TYR A 196 0.54 8.00 7.75
CA TYR A 196 -0.38 9.11 7.57
C TYR A 196 -0.98 9.16 6.17
N TRP A 197 -1.99 10.00 5.97
CA TRP A 197 -2.66 10.19 4.68
C TRP A 197 -1.70 10.70 3.61
N GLY A 198 -1.27 9.79 2.73
CA GLY A 198 -0.49 10.11 1.53
C GLY A 198 -1.15 11.14 0.62
N SER A 199 -2.47 11.27 0.67
CA SER A 199 -3.26 12.18 -0.15
C SER A 199 -3.65 13.50 0.53
N ASP A 200 -3.07 13.79 1.70
CA ASP A 200 -3.18 15.10 2.35
C ASP A 200 -2.27 16.14 1.68
N MET A 201 -2.83 16.87 0.72
CA MET A 201 -2.09 17.91 0.03
C MET A 201 -1.70 19.09 0.92
N ARG A 202 -2.34 19.32 2.08
CA ARG A 202 -1.92 20.37 3.01
C ARG A 202 -0.64 19.94 3.73
N HIS A 203 -0.60 18.68 4.17
CA HIS A 203 0.56 18.06 4.80
C HIS A 203 1.76 18.03 3.87
N ILE A 204 1.57 17.52 2.65
CA ILE A 204 2.62 17.46 1.64
C ILE A 204 3.17 18.85 1.32
N LYS A 205 2.30 19.83 1.08
CA LYS A 205 2.74 21.20 0.75
C LYS A 205 3.49 21.86 1.88
N ASP A 206 3.11 21.62 3.13
CA ASP A 206 3.82 22.19 4.29
C ASP A 206 5.22 21.58 4.47
N ILE A 207 5.36 20.26 4.26
CA ILE A 207 6.68 19.60 4.26
C ILE A 207 7.55 20.10 3.11
N LEU A 208 7.03 20.08 1.87
CA LEU A 208 7.77 20.53 0.70
C LEU A 208 8.19 21.99 0.82
N LYS A 209 7.33 22.87 1.35
CA LYS A 209 7.68 24.27 1.59
C LYS A 209 8.83 24.44 2.58
N LYS A 210 8.90 23.58 3.61
CA LYS A 210 9.90 23.67 4.68
C LYS A 210 11.23 23.01 4.31
N HIS A 211 11.18 21.92 3.54
CA HIS A 211 12.32 21.00 3.36
C HIS A 211 12.66 20.68 1.91
N GLY A 212 11.74 20.93 0.97
CA GLY A 212 11.96 20.74 -0.46
C GLY A 212 12.69 21.93 -1.08
N THR A 213 13.37 21.68 -2.19
CA THR A 213 14.17 22.68 -2.90
C THR A 213 13.66 22.93 -4.31
N LEU A 214 12.87 22.01 -4.87
CA LEU A 214 12.35 22.10 -6.23
C LEU A 214 10.86 22.44 -6.25
N ASN A 215 10.48 23.15 -7.31
CA ASN A 215 9.08 23.27 -7.68
C ASN A 215 8.65 21.98 -8.40
N MET A 216 7.70 21.27 -7.80
CA MET A 216 7.14 20.02 -8.30
C MET A 216 6.19 20.27 -9.49
N LYS A 217 6.75 20.61 -10.65
CA LYS A 217 6.02 21.00 -11.86
C LYS A 217 5.37 19.80 -12.54
N THR A 218 6.06 18.67 -12.60
CA THR A 218 5.61 17.47 -13.33
C THR A 218 5.08 16.37 -12.43
N PHE A 219 5.34 16.44 -11.13
CA PHE A 219 4.97 15.41 -10.17
C PHE A 219 3.46 15.19 -10.14
N PRO A 220 2.96 13.95 -10.28
CA PRO A 220 1.54 13.67 -10.49
C PRO A 220 0.76 13.70 -9.16
N PHE A 221 0.57 14.88 -8.57
CA PHE A 221 -0.21 14.99 -7.34
C PHE A 221 -1.70 14.64 -7.52
N SER A 222 -2.26 13.93 -6.55
CA SER A 222 -3.68 13.61 -6.46
C SER A 222 -4.18 13.74 -5.02
N SER A 223 -5.07 14.71 -4.78
CA SER A 223 -5.65 14.93 -3.46
C SER A 223 -6.77 13.93 -3.14
N ALA A 224 -6.97 13.64 -1.85
CA ALA A 224 -8.04 12.75 -1.38
C ALA A 224 -9.42 13.12 -1.95
N PHE A 225 -9.77 14.41 -1.92
CA PHE A 225 -11.05 14.90 -2.43
C PHE A 225 -11.17 14.79 -3.95
N TYR A 226 -10.07 15.01 -4.68
CA TYR A 226 -10.07 14.89 -6.13
C TYR A 226 -10.44 13.46 -6.55
N HIS A 227 -9.78 12.45 -6.00
CA HIS A 227 -10.06 11.08 -6.43
C HIS A 227 -11.25 10.42 -5.73
N LYS A 228 -11.53 10.71 -4.45
CA LYS A 228 -12.66 10.12 -3.72
C LYS A 228 -14.01 10.76 -4.04
N LEU A 229 -14.03 12.05 -4.42
CA LEU A 229 -15.27 12.77 -4.73
C LEU A 229 -15.40 13.07 -6.23
N TYR A 230 -14.51 13.90 -6.78
CA TYR A 230 -14.65 14.39 -8.15
C TYR A 230 -14.55 13.23 -9.17
N LEU A 231 -13.49 12.43 -9.12
CA LEU A 231 -13.32 11.32 -10.07
C LEU A 231 -14.40 10.26 -9.90
N ARG A 232 -14.78 9.95 -8.66
CA ARG A 232 -15.81 8.94 -8.38
C ARG A 232 -17.21 9.37 -8.84
N TYR A 233 -17.68 10.54 -8.41
CA TYR A 233 -19.07 10.94 -8.60
C TYR A 233 -19.29 11.80 -9.86
N VAL A 234 -18.29 12.58 -10.30
CA VAL A 234 -18.41 13.48 -11.46
C VAL A 234 -17.82 12.87 -12.74
N ARG A 235 -16.78 12.03 -12.63
CA ARG A 235 -16.21 11.29 -13.77
C ARG A 235 -16.63 9.83 -13.83
N GLY A 236 -17.36 9.34 -12.83
CA GLY A 236 -17.86 7.96 -12.81
C GLY A 236 -16.77 6.89 -12.67
N ILE A 237 -15.55 7.26 -12.26
CA ILE A 237 -14.44 6.33 -12.08
C ILE A 237 -14.69 5.48 -10.83
N LYS A 238 -14.62 4.16 -10.99
CA LYS A 238 -14.90 3.17 -9.95
C LYS A 238 -13.67 2.33 -9.69
N VAL A 239 -13.25 2.29 -8.43
CA VAL A 239 -12.21 1.38 -7.97
C VAL A 239 -12.88 0.12 -7.45
N ILE A 240 -12.58 -1.02 -8.07
CA ILE A 240 -13.12 -2.34 -7.75
C ILE A 240 -11.98 -3.18 -7.17
N LYS A 241 -12.29 -3.98 -6.15
CA LYS A 241 -11.35 -4.86 -5.44
C LYS A 241 -11.80 -6.31 -5.55
N PRO A 242 -11.60 -6.98 -6.71
CA PRO A 242 -12.09 -8.33 -6.95
C PRO A 242 -11.58 -9.36 -5.95
N LEU A 243 -10.37 -9.17 -5.40
CA LEU A 243 -9.79 -10.08 -4.41
C LEU A 243 -10.59 -10.17 -3.09
N ASN A 244 -11.52 -9.25 -2.84
CA ASN A 244 -12.44 -9.33 -1.69
C ASN A 244 -13.63 -10.28 -1.90
N TYR A 245 -13.83 -10.77 -3.13
CA TYR A 245 -14.95 -11.61 -3.54
C TYR A 245 -14.54 -13.06 -3.87
N ILE A 246 -13.25 -13.35 -3.77
CA ILE A 246 -12.67 -14.67 -4.03
C ILE A 246 -11.85 -15.09 -2.81
N ASN A 247 -11.68 -16.40 -2.63
CA ASN A 247 -10.84 -16.94 -1.57
C ASN A 247 -9.34 -16.76 -1.91
N TYR A 248 -8.86 -15.53 -1.84
CA TYR A 248 -7.47 -15.18 -2.13
C TYR A 248 -6.55 -15.67 -1.00
N ILE A 249 -5.88 -16.81 -1.21
CA ILE A 249 -4.84 -17.32 -0.31
C ILE A 249 -3.47 -16.93 -0.88
N LYS A 250 -2.70 -16.15 -0.11
CA LYS A 250 -1.45 -15.53 -0.59
C LYS A 250 -0.44 -16.58 -1.07
N LYS A 251 -0.28 -17.67 -0.32
CA LYS A 251 0.65 -18.77 -0.62
C LYS A 251 0.29 -19.47 -1.94
N ASP A 252 -0.99 -19.76 -2.14
CA ASP A 252 -1.49 -20.44 -3.33
C ASP A 252 -1.34 -19.54 -4.56
N ALA A 253 -1.68 -18.27 -4.43
CA ALA A 253 -1.47 -17.29 -5.48
C ALA A 253 0.01 -17.18 -5.88
N MET A 254 0.93 -17.09 -4.91
CA MET A 254 2.36 -17.06 -5.18
C MET A 254 2.84 -18.34 -5.88
N SER A 255 2.38 -19.51 -5.45
CA SER A 255 2.70 -20.79 -6.10
C SER A 255 2.22 -20.83 -7.54
N LEU A 256 0.96 -20.46 -7.78
CA LEU A 256 0.36 -20.40 -9.10
C LEU A 256 1.13 -19.46 -10.03
N MET A 257 1.43 -18.24 -9.56
CA MET A 257 2.20 -17.27 -10.34
C MET A 257 3.62 -17.76 -10.63
N SER A 258 4.27 -18.43 -9.67
CA SER A 258 5.61 -18.99 -9.88
C SER A 258 5.60 -20.06 -10.96
N GLN A 259 4.60 -20.94 -10.93
CA GLN A 259 4.45 -22.04 -11.90
C GLN A 259 4.09 -21.56 -13.30
N LEU A 260 3.15 -20.63 -13.41
CA LEU A 260 2.65 -20.16 -14.71
C LEU A 260 3.57 -19.10 -15.32
N TYR A 261 4.10 -18.20 -14.50
CA TYR A 261 4.70 -16.96 -14.96
C TYR A 261 6.18 -16.80 -14.64
N ASP A 262 6.86 -17.84 -14.14
CA ASP A 262 8.23 -17.71 -13.62
C ASP A 262 8.36 -16.54 -12.64
N TRP A 263 7.28 -16.26 -11.91
CA TRP A 263 7.23 -15.20 -10.91
C TRP A 263 8.08 -15.61 -9.72
N LYS A 264 8.90 -14.69 -9.22
CA LYS A 264 9.81 -14.92 -8.11
C LYS A 264 9.25 -14.31 -6.82
N PRO A 265 9.21 -15.09 -5.72
CA PRO A 265 8.77 -14.57 -4.43
C PRO A 265 9.74 -13.52 -3.87
N TYR A 266 9.17 -12.56 -3.16
CA TYR A 266 9.92 -11.60 -2.35
C TYR A 266 10.04 -12.11 -0.91
N PRO A 267 11.12 -11.78 -0.19
CA PRO A 267 11.26 -12.12 1.24
C PRO A 267 10.14 -11.54 2.11
N GLN A 268 9.67 -10.33 1.78
CA GLN A 268 8.60 -9.64 2.50
C GLN A 268 7.69 -8.88 1.52
N LYS A 269 6.48 -8.54 1.97
CA LYS A 269 5.56 -7.65 1.25
C LYS A 269 6.23 -6.29 0.99
N HIS A 270 5.93 -5.69 -0.17
CA HIS A 270 6.46 -4.39 -0.66
C HIS A 270 7.94 -4.35 -1.02
N PHE A 271 8.67 -5.47 -0.93
CA PHE A 271 10.10 -5.51 -1.27
C PHE A 271 10.37 -5.50 -2.78
N GLU A 272 9.33 -5.32 -3.61
CA GLU A 272 9.48 -4.92 -5.01
C GLU A 272 10.22 -3.58 -5.16
N SER A 273 10.12 -2.68 -4.18
CA SER A 273 10.76 -1.37 -4.12
C SER A 273 11.92 -1.38 -3.14
N ARG A 274 13.11 -1.00 -3.59
CA ARG A 274 14.32 -0.91 -2.74
C ARG A 274 14.16 0.12 -1.63
N PHE A 275 13.50 1.24 -1.93
CA PHE A 275 13.25 2.27 -0.92
C PHE A 275 12.22 1.82 0.11
N THR A 276 11.13 1.18 -0.32
CA THR A 276 10.09 0.67 0.60
C THR A 276 10.64 -0.46 1.46
N ARG A 277 11.49 -1.33 0.89
CA ARG A 277 12.24 -2.33 1.65
C ARG A 277 13.11 -1.71 2.75
N PHE A 278 13.88 -0.67 2.43
CA PHE A 278 14.66 0.08 3.41
C PHE A 278 13.76 0.75 4.46
N PHE A 279 12.66 1.35 4.03
CA PHE A 279 11.71 2.03 4.89
C PHE A 279 11.05 1.07 5.90
N GLU A 280 10.43 0.00 5.44
CA GLU A 280 9.70 -0.95 6.28
C GLU A 280 10.63 -1.90 7.04
N GLY A 281 11.74 -2.33 6.42
CA GLY A 281 12.67 -3.32 6.99
C GLY A 281 13.72 -2.73 7.93
N TYR A 282 14.08 -1.46 7.77
CA TYR A 282 15.11 -0.79 8.60
C TYR A 282 14.61 0.47 9.28
N TRP A 283 14.07 1.43 8.52
CA TRP A 283 13.77 2.77 9.04
C TRP A 283 12.71 2.75 10.14
N LEU A 284 11.55 2.12 9.90
CA LEU A 284 10.48 2.04 10.91
C LEU A 284 10.88 1.24 12.16
N PRO A 285 11.47 0.03 12.06
CA PRO A 285 11.87 -0.73 13.25
C PRO A 285 12.91 -0.01 14.09
N THR A 286 13.93 0.59 13.46
CA THR A 286 15.07 1.18 14.20
C THR A 286 14.82 2.61 14.69
N ARG A 287 13.93 3.38 14.03
CA ARG A 287 13.65 4.78 14.38
C ARG A 287 12.33 4.96 15.14
N PHE A 288 11.29 4.21 14.79
CA PHE A 288 9.95 4.35 15.36
C PHE A 288 9.51 3.15 16.20
N ASN A 289 10.40 2.16 16.36
CA ASN A 289 10.12 0.91 17.08
C ASN A 289 8.83 0.24 16.56
N PHE A 290 8.63 0.23 15.23
CA PHE A 290 7.43 -0.32 14.62
C PHE A 290 7.77 -1.27 13.47
N ASP A 291 7.40 -2.54 13.62
CA ASP A 291 7.56 -3.55 12.58
C ASP A 291 6.25 -3.72 11.80
N MET A 292 6.29 -3.37 10.51
CA MET A 292 5.14 -3.44 9.60
C MET A 292 4.58 -4.86 9.45
N ARG A 293 5.41 -5.89 9.63
CA ARG A 293 4.99 -7.30 9.57
C ARG A 293 3.97 -7.65 10.63
N THR A 294 3.96 -6.96 11.78
CA THR A 294 2.98 -7.22 12.86
C THR A 294 1.54 -7.02 12.37
N VAL A 295 1.31 -6.02 11.52
CA VAL A 295 0.00 -5.71 10.91
C VAL A 295 -0.36 -6.72 9.82
N ASP A 296 0.61 -7.04 8.96
CA ASP A 296 0.41 -7.94 7.82
C ASP A 296 0.16 -9.38 8.31
N LEU A 297 0.99 -9.89 9.23
CA LEU A 297 0.83 -11.22 9.81
C LEU A 297 -0.44 -11.33 10.65
N SER A 298 -0.82 -10.28 11.39
CA SER A 298 -2.10 -10.26 12.09
C SER A 298 -3.29 -10.35 11.14
N SER A 299 -3.17 -9.79 9.92
CA SER A 299 -4.20 -9.95 8.89
C SER A 299 -4.29 -11.39 8.38
N LEU A 300 -3.15 -12.08 8.22
CA LEU A 300 -3.11 -13.49 7.84
C LEU A 300 -3.67 -14.41 8.94
N ILE A 301 -3.48 -14.08 10.22
CA ILE A 301 -4.11 -14.81 11.34
C ILE A 301 -5.64 -14.65 11.29
N LEU A 302 -6.14 -13.42 11.16
CA LEU A 302 -7.59 -13.13 11.15
C LEU A 302 -8.34 -13.79 9.99
N THR A 303 -7.63 -14.03 8.90
CA THR A 303 -8.15 -14.63 7.67
C THR A 303 -7.87 -16.13 7.60
N GLY A 304 -7.27 -16.71 8.64
CA GLY A 304 -7.05 -18.15 8.78
C GLY A 304 -5.95 -18.72 7.89
N GLN A 305 -5.05 -17.89 7.38
CA GLN A 305 -3.96 -18.32 6.49
C GLN A 305 -2.73 -18.83 7.24
N ILE A 306 -2.49 -18.31 8.45
CA ILE A 306 -1.41 -18.76 9.34
C ILE A 306 -1.91 -18.79 10.77
N THR A 307 -1.24 -19.57 11.61
CA THR A 307 -1.41 -19.57 13.06
C THR A 307 -0.67 -18.40 13.70
N ARG A 308 -1.04 -18.10 14.96
CA ARG A 308 -0.34 -17.09 15.76
C ARG A 308 1.11 -17.49 16.05
N ASP A 309 1.37 -18.78 16.23
CA ASP A 309 2.71 -19.28 16.55
C ASP A 309 3.66 -19.17 15.35
N GLU A 310 3.19 -19.51 14.14
CA GLU A 310 3.93 -19.26 12.89
C GLU A 310 4.24 -17.77 12.69
N ALA A 311 3.27 -16.89 13.01
CA ALA A 311 3.50 -15.45 12.94
C ALA A 311 4.55 -14.95 13.95
N LEU A 312 4.57 -15.50 15.17
CA LEU A 312 5.59 -15.17 16.17
C LEU A 312 6.97 -15.70 15.78
N GLU A 313 7.04 -16.90 15.21
CA GLU A 313 8.28 -17.45 14.67
C GLU A 313 8.82 -16.55 13.56
N GLU A 314 7.98 -16.08 12.64
CA GLU A 314 8.39 -15.16 11.58
C GLU A 314 8.86 -13.80 12.12
N LEU A 315 8.18 -13.25 13.13
CA LEU A 315 8.59 -12.00 13.79
C LEU A 315 9.89 -12.14 14.59
N SER A 316 10.23 -13.35 15.05
CA SER A 316 11.51 -13.59 15.72
C SER A 316 12.71 -13.45 14.77
N LYS A 317 12.47 -13.63 13.46
CA LYS A 317 13.47 -13.40 12.41
C LYS A 317 13.62 -11.90 12.17
N SER A 318 14.83 -11.50 11.80
CA SER A 318 15.09 -10.11 11.42
C SER A 318 14.23 -9.74 10.21
N PRO A 319 13.55 -8.56 10.19
CA PRO A 319 12.74 -8.13 9.05
C PRO A 319 13.58 -7.88 7.79
N TYR A 320 14.90 -7.82 7.94
CA TYR A 320 15.78 -7.38 6.90
C TYR A 320 17.18 -7.95 7.08
N ASP A 321 17.78 -8.41 6.00
CA ASP A 321 19.13 -8.94 5.99
C ASP A 321 20.14 -7.85 6.41
N LYS A 322 20.97 -8.15 7.40
CA LYS A 322 21.94 -7.20 7.97
C LYS A 322 22.97 -6.72 6.96
N ASP A 323 23.41 -7.59 6.05
CA ASP A 323 24.39 -7.25 5.03
C ASP A 323 23.75 -6.36 3.96
N LEU A 324 22.47 -6.59 3.64
CA LEU A 324 21.71 -5.75 2.73
C LEU A 324 21.39 -4.37 3.30
N ILE A 325 21.20 -4.23 4.62
CA ILE A 325 20.93 -2.93 5.25
C ILE A 325 22.02 -1.92 4.90
N HIS A 326 23.30 -2.29 5.07
CA HIS A 326 24.41 -1.38 4.79
C HIS A 326 24.50 -1.02 3.31
N GLN A 327 24.26 -1.99 2.42
CA GLN A 327 24.27 -1.79 0.98
C GLN A 327 23.14 -0.86 0.52
N ASP A 328 21.91 -1.11 0.98
CA ASP A 328 20.75 -0.29 0.63
C ASP A 328 20.83 1.10 1.26
N PHE A 329 21.35 1.23 2.49
CA PHE A 329 21.59 2.52 3.13
C PHE A 329 22.56 3.37 2.28
N HIS A 330 23.68 2.79 1.85
CA HIS A 330 24.65 3.48 0.98
C HIS A 330 24.06 3.81 -0.40
N TYR A 331 23.37 2.84 -1.02
CA TYR A 331 22.73 3.03 -2.31
C TYR A 331 21.67 4.15 -2.28
N ILE A 332 20.81 4.16 -1.25
CA ILE A 332 19.76 5.18 -1.10
C ILE A 332 20.39 6.55 -0.88
N ALA A 333 21.38 6.68 0.01
CA ALA A 333 22.07 7.95 0.21
C ALA A 333 22.67 8.46 -1.11
N LYS A 334 23.45 7.62 -1.80
CA LYS A 334 24.07 7.96 -3.08
C LYS A 334 23.05 8.35 -4.14
N LYS A 335 21.96 7.59 -4.27
CA LYS A 335 20.89 7.84 -5.24
C LYS A 335 20.13 9.13 -4.92
N LEU A 336 19.99 9.48 -3.64
CA LEU A 336 19.45 10.75 -3.19
C LEU A 336 20.45 11.92 -3.30
N ASN A 337 21.66 11.72 -3.85
CA ASN A 337 22.73 12.72 -3.92
C ASN A 337 23.14 13.29 -2.55
N ILE A 338 23.14 12.46 -1.52
CA ILE A 338 23.67 12.77 -0.20
C ILE A 338 24.69 11.70 0.22
N ASP A 339 25.53 12.01 1.21
CA ASP A 339 26.40 11.00 1.79
C ASP A 339 25.67 10.16 2.86
N SER A 340 26.25 9.00 3.20
CA SER A 340 25.67 8.13 4.24
C SER A 340 25.69 8.76 5.63
N ALA A 341 26.59 9.71 5.92
CA ALA A 341 26.61 10.40 7.20
C ALA A 341 25.41 11.37 7.32
N GLU A 342 25.00 12.02 6.24
CA GLU A 342 23.83 12.88 6.17
C GLU A 342 22.53 12.08 6.32
N LEU A 343 22.39 10.96 5.61
CA LEU A 343 21.23 10.08 5.82
C LEU A 343 21.15 9.57 7.27
N LYS A 344 22.30 9.30 7.90
CA LYS A 344 22.37 8.90 9.32
C LYS A 344 21.94 10.03 10.24
N LYS A 345 22.27 11.29 9.93
CA LYS A 345 21.77 12.45 10.68
C LYS A 345 20.24 12.53 10.59
N PHE A 346 19.64 12.28 9.43
CA PHE A 346 18.17 12.21 9.31
C PHE A 346 17.58 11.01 10.07
N HIS A 347 18.31 9.91 10.19
CA HIS A 347 17.86 8.75 10.99
C HIS A 347 17.87 9.04 12.49
N GLN A 348 18.80 9.88 12.97
CA GLN A 348 19.00 10.19 14.38
C GLN A 348 18.33 11.49 14.85
N MET A 349 17.79 12.30 13.94
CA MET A 349 17.09 13.55 14.30
C MET A 349 15.88 13.26 15.21
N PRO A 350 15.42 14.24 16.01
CA PRO A 350 14.22 14.09 16.83
C PRO A 350 13.02 13.56 16.03
N LEU A 351 12.22 12.68 16.65
CA LEU A 351 11.01 12.15 16.03
C LEU A 351 9.99 13.26 15.84
N LYS A 352 9.35 13.26 14.67
CA LYS A 352 8.18 14.08 14.37
C LYS A 352 7.07 13.19 13.84
N TYR A 353 5.86 13.71 13.83
CA TYR A 353 4.67 13.04 13.33
C TYR A 353 3.88 14.00 12.44
N TRP A 354 2.79 13.50 11.86
CA TRP A 354 1.92 14.31 11.00
C TRP A 354 1.34 15.54 11.70
N MET A 355 1.27 15.54 13.04
CA MET A 355 0.80 16.67 13.86
C MET A 355 1.76 17.86 13.87
N ASP A 356 3.05 17.64 13.61
CA ASP A 356 4.08 18.70 13.60
C ASP A 356 4.08 19.52 12.30
N TYR A 357 3.19 19.17 11.36
CA TYR A 357 3.00 19.83 10.08
C TYR A 357 1.53 20.16 9.86
N LYS A 358 1.25 21.17 9.03
CA LYS A 358 -0.13 21.56 8.72
C LYS A 358 -0.83 20.42 8.00
N ASN A 359 -2.00 20.01 8.48
CA ASN A 359 -2.70 18.86 7.92
C ASN A 359 -4.22 19.05 7.89
N LEU A 360 -4.92 18.10 7.26
CA LEU A 360 -6.36 18.04 7.09
C LEU A 360 -6.99 16.92 7.93
N ASN A 361 -6.29 16.37 8.92
CA ASN A 361 -6.76 15.19 9.65
C ASN A 361 -8.15 15.35 10.26
N ASN A 362 -8.46 16.52 10.81
CA ASN A 362 -9.78 16.80 11.38
C ASN A 362 -10.90 16.70 10.33
N ILE A 363 -10.63 17.19 9.12
CA ILE A 363 -11.58 17.08 8.01
C ILE A 363 -11.70 15.61 7.58
N PHE A 364 -10.59 14.90 7.42
CA PHE A 364 -10.62 13.49 7.02
C PHE A 364 -11.34 12.60 8.05
N LYS A 365 -11.18 12.84 9.34
CA LYS A 365 -11.93 12.12 10.39
C LYS A 365 -13.44 12.32 10.24
N ILE A 366 -13.89 13.54 9.96
CA ILE A 366 -15.33 13.82 9.74
C ILE A 366 -15.79 13.17 8.43
N SER A 367 -15.04 13.33 7.34
CA SER A 367 -15.36 12.74 6.04
C SER A 367 -15.41 11.22 6.09
N GLU A 368 -14.50 10.57 6.81
CA GLU A 368 -14.48 9.11 6.98
C GLU A 368 -15.72 8.63 7.73
N LYS A 369 -16.12 9.29 8.82
CA LYS A 369 -17.37 8.95 9.54
C LYS A 369 -18.59 9.05 8.63
N ILE A 370 -18.68 10.12 7.84
CA ILE A 370 -19.79 10.32 6.89
C ILE A 370 -19.79 9.23 5.81
N LEU A 371 -18.64 8.94 5.19
CA LEU A 371 -18.52 7.91 4.15
C LEU A 371 -18.76 6.50 4.71
N GLN A 372 -18.38 6.25 5.97
CA GLN A 372 -18.66 4.99 6.64
C GLN A 372 -20.17 4.79 6.82
N LEU A 373 -20.91 5.83 7.21
CA LEU A 373 -22.37 5.78 7.35
C LEU A 373 -23.09 5.62 6.00
N ILE A 374 -22.62 6.32 4.96
CA ILE A 374 -23.31 6.34 3.64
C ILE A 374 -22.99 5.10 2.81
N SER A 375 -21.72 4.68 2.76
CA SER A 375 -21.26 3.63 1.83
C SER A 375 -20.43 2.53 2.48
N GLY A 376 -20.32 2.52 3.81
CA GLY A 376 -19.51 1.55 4.53
C GLY A 376 -18.01 1.67 4.25
N THR A 377 -17.57 2.74 3.56
CA THR A 377 -16.18 2.97 3.17
C THR A 377 -15.37 3.38 4.39
N ARG A 378 -14.15 2.87 4.49
CA ARG A 378 -13.21 3.21 5.56
C ARG A 378 -11.80 3.41 5.01
N ARG A 379 -10.89 3.94 5.81
CA ARG A 379 -9.48 4.07 5.44
C ARG A 379 -8.84 2.69 5.26
N GLY A 380 -8.00 2.56 4.23
CA GLY A 380 -7.23 1.35 3.92
C GLY A 380 -7.33 0.97 2.45
N GLY A 381 -6.31 0.28 1.94
CA GLY A 381 -6.25 -0.20 0.56
C GLY A 381 -7.32 -1.24 0.22
N SER A 382 -7.92 -1.89 1.22
CA SER A 382 -8.86 -3.00 1.08
C SER A 382 -10.34 -2.61 1.07
N PHE A 383 -10.69 -1.36 1.38
CA PHE A 383 -12.06 -0.95 1.76
C PHE A 383 -12.72 0.11 0.89
#